data_AF-A0A8I6XU38-F1
#
_entry.id   AF-A0A8I6XU38-F1
#
_cell.length_a   1.000
_cell.length_b   1.000
_cell.length_c   1.000
_cell.angle_alpha   90.00
_cell.angle_beta   90.00
_cell.angle_gamma   90.00
#
_symmetry.space_group_name_H-M   'P 1'
#
loop_
_entity.id
_entity.type
_entity.pdbx_description
1 polymer ?
#
loop_
_entity_poly.entity_id
_entity_poly.type
_entity_poly.pdbx_seq_one_letter_code
_entity_poly.pdbx_strand_id
1 'polypeptide(L)'
;MERMSSSYFKEVYTKDPTLVANEVLVCIIPKVTLEMNEALCKPFSEQEISDALFQIGPLKAPGCDGLPARFYQRNWSVLKPEITVAVQEFFNTGNMPEGVNDTAIVLIPKVPHPKELKDFRPISLCNMVYKIVSKCMVNILRPFLTELISENQSAFIPGRLISDNSIISFECIHHIQSMKENSPALCAYKLDLSKAYDRVDWDFLEMALMRWGFSQTWISRVMACVTSVKYSVKFNGKLLESFSPSRGLRQGDPLSPFLFLFFADALSALISKSMREDGLQGVKICRGAPEISHLLFADDSLLFFHATEQHAVLVKGLLNTFASATCQLINPS
;
A
#
# COMPACT_ATOMS: atom_id res chain seq x y z
N MET A 1 26.37 7.95 12.78
CA MET A 1 25.13 7.17 12.58
C MET A 1 23.87 8.02 12.61
N GLU A 2 23.67 8.93 13.57
CA GLU A 2 22.46 9.80 13.61
C GLU A 2 22.27 10.63 12.33
N ARG A 3 23.26 11.44 11.94
CA ARG A 3 23.22 12.22 10.68
C ARG A 3 23.00 11.33 9.45
N MET A 4 23.67 10.18 9.39
CA MET A 4 23.50 9.21 8.30
C MET A 4 22.07 8.67 8.22
N SER A 5 21.44 8.42 9.36
CA SER A 5 20.05 7.93 9.43
C SER A 5 19.07 8.98 8.91
N SER A 6 19.21 10.23 9.39
CA SER A 6 18.37 11.33 8.91
C SER A 6 18.56 11.60 7.41
N SER A 7 19.81 11.65 6.91
CA SER A 7 20.09 11.84 5.49
C SER A 7 19.52 10.71 4.64
N TYR A 8 19.70 9.46 5.07
CA TYR A 8 19.17 8.29 4.36
C TYR A 8 17.64 8.32 4.22
N PHE A 9 16.90 8.60 5.31
CA PHE A 9 15.43 8.65 5.22
C PHE A 9 14.93 9.87 4.45
N LYS A 10 15.61 11.02 4.55
CA LYS A 10 15.31 12.19 3.70
C LYS A 10 15.41 11.81 2.23
N GLU A 11 16.48 11.14 1.82
CA GLU A 11 16.69 10.70 0.43
C GLU A 11 15.66 9.65 0.00
N VAL A 12 15.40 8.63 0.84
CA VAL A 12 14.43 7.58 0.53
C VAL A 12 13.03 8.16 0.32
N TYR A 13 12.61 9.14 1.10
CA TYR A 13 11.32 9.80 0.97
C TYR A 13 11.33 11.05 0.08
N THR A 14 12.36 11.24 -0.74
CA THR A 14 12.38 12.29 -1.77
C THR A 14 11.75 11.79 -3.07
N LYS A 15 10.86 12.59 -3.65
CA LYS A 15 10.20 12.36 -4.94
C LYS A 15 11.22 12.16 -6.07
N ASP A 16 10.85 11.32 -7.03
CA ASP A 16 11.61 11.17 -8.27
C ASP A 16 11.03 12.09 -9.36
N PRO A 17 11.83 12.98 -9.98
CA PRO A 17 11.34 13.91 -10.98
C PRO A 17 11.03 13.26 -12.35
N THR A 18 11.35 11.97 -12.54
CA THR A 18 11.25 11.28 -13.84
C THR A 18 9.93 10.55 -14.09
N LEU A 19 8.91 10.80 -13.27
CA LEU A 19 7.61 10.12 -13.32
C LEU A 19 6.93 10.19 -14.71
N VAL A 20 6.65 9.03 -15.31
CA VAL A 20 5.88 8.91 -16.57
C VAL A 20 4.62 8.05 -16.37
N ALA A 21 3.61 8.62 -15.71
CA ALA A 21 2.47 7.84 -15.21
C ALA A 21 1.49 7.35 -16.31
N ASN A 22 1.36 8.08 -17.41
CA ASN A 22 0.26 7.94 -18.37
C ASN A 22 0.08 6.51 -18.92
N GLU A 23 1.17 5.81 -19.24
CA GLU A 23 1.11 4.47 -19.83
C GLU A 23 0.42 3.45 -18.92
N VAL A 24 0.61 3.57 -17.60
CA VAL A 24 -0.06 2.71 -16.62
C VAL A 24 -1.46 3.22 -16.30
N LEU A 25 -1.65 4.52 -16.19
CA LEU A 25 -2.94 5.14 -15.84
C LEU A 25 -4.05 4.86 -16.87
N VAL A 26 -3.71 4.70 -18.16
CA VAL A 26 -4.68 4.32 -19.19
C VAL A 26 -5.13 2.86 -19.09
N CYS A 27 -4.34 2.01 -18.41
CA CYS A 27 -4.69 0.61 -18.19
C CYS A 27 -5.72 0.44 -17.06
N ILE A 28 -5.81 1.42 -16.16
CA ILE A 28 -6.75 1.41 -15.04
C ILE A 28 -8.17 1.66 -15.59
N ILE A 29 -9.05 0.69 -15.35
CA ILE A 29 -10.47 0.78 -15.67
C ILE A 29 -11.18 1.37 -14.45
N PRO A 30 -11.95 2.47 -14.58
CA PRO A 30 -12.74 3.01 -13.49
C PRO A 30 -13.74 1.99 -12.95
N LYS A 31 -13.80 1.84 -11.63
CA LYS A 31 -14.70 0.90 -10.94
C LYS A 31 -15.50 1.55 -9.81
N VAL A 32 -15.05 2.68 -9.29
CA VAL A 32 -15.74 3.37 -8.20
C VAL A 32 -16.99 4.04 -8.77
N THR A 33 -18.16 3.61 -8.29
CA THR A 33 -19.45 4.15 -8.73
C THR A 33 -19.82 5.45 -7.99
N LEU A 34 -20.90 6.10 -8.42
CA LEU A 34 -21.43 7.26 -7.72
C LEU A 34 -21.89 6.89 -6.30
N GLU A 35 -22.58 5.77 -6.15
CA GLU A 35 -23.08 5.26 -4.87
C GLU A 35 -21.93 4.95 -3.90
N MET A 36 -20.83 4.36 -4.41
CA MET A 36 -19.62 4.16 -3.62
C MET A 36 -19.05 5.50 -3.15
N ASN A 37 -18.96 6.50 -4.03
CA ASN A 37 -18.46 7.81 -3.68
C ASN A 37 -19.33 8.52 -2.64
N GLU A 38 -20.65 8.47 -2.77
CA GLU A 38 -21.59 8.99 -1.77
C GLU A 38 -21.38 8.32 -0.41
N ALA A 39 -21.26 6.98 -0.42
CA ALA A 39 -21.01 6.21 0.79
C ALA A 39 -19.65 6.54 1.44
N LEU A 40 -18.59 6.71 0.65
CA LEU A 40 -17.23 7.05 1.10
C LEU A 40 -17.13 8.49 1.64
N CYS A 41 -17.95 9.40 1.10
CA CYS A 41 -17.90 10.81 1.44
C CYS A 41 -18.86 11.25 2.54
N LYS A 42 -19.75 10.35 3.01
CA LYS A 42 -20.70 10.63 4.09
C LYS A 42 -20.00 11.18 5.35
N PRO A 43 -20.67 12.06 6.13
CA PRO A 43 -20.15 12.50 7.41
C PRO A 43 -19.95 11.34 8.40
N PHE A 44 -18.89 11.39 9.19
CA PHE A 44 -18.64 10.40 10.24
C PHE A 44 -19.40 10.73 11.51
N SER A 45 -20.13 9.74 12.00
CA SER A 45 -20.81 9.81 13.30
C SER A 45 -19.84 9.65 14.46
N GLU A 46 -20.25 10.14 15.63
CA GLU A 46 -19.53 9.94 16.89
C GLU A 46 -19.33 8.45 17.23
N GLN A 47 -20.29 7.60 16.85
CA GLN A 47 -20.19 6.15 17.04
C GLN A 47 -19.10 5.55 16.14
N GLU A 48 -19.05 5.89 14.86
CA GLU A 48 -18.02 5.39 13.94
C GLU A 48 -16.61 5.81 14.40
N ILE A 49 -16.47 7.03 14.93
CA ILE A 49 -15.20 7.53 15.50
C ILE A 49 -14.83 6.77 16.78
N SER A 50 -15.80 6.51 17.65
CA SER A 50 -15.60 5.68 18.84
C SER A 50 -15.16 4.26 18.46
N ASP A 51 -15.87 3.63 17.52
CA ASP A 51 -15.57 2.28 17.05
C ASP A 51 -14.17 2.20 16.44
N ALA A 52 -13.74 3.22 15.68
CA ALA A 52 -12.40 3.31 15.15
C ALA A 52 -11.34 3.28 16.27
N LEU A 53 -11.52 4.04 17.37
CA LEU A 53 -10.61 4.00 18.52
C LEU A 53 -10.59 2.62 19.20
N PHE A 54 -11.75 2.03 19.47
CA PHE A 54 -11.82 0.75 20.20
C PHE A 54 -11.39 -0.47 19.37
N GLN A 55 -11.38 -0.36 18.04
CA GLN A 55 -10.78 -1.36 17.15
C GLN A 55 -9.25 -1.30 17.11
N ILE A 56 -8.62 -0.21 17.59
CA ILE A 56 -7.16 -0.12 17.68
C ILE A 56 -6.69 -0.87 18.92
N GLY A 57 -5.70 -1.75 18.75
CA GLY A 57 -5.17 -2.53 19.87
C GLY A 57 -4.63 -1.64 21.01
N PRO A 58 -5.00 -1.91 22.28
CA PRO A 58 -4.72 -1.01 23.41
C PRO A 58 -3.22 -0.77 23.66
N LEU A 59 -2.39 -1.79 23.41
CA LEU A 59 -0.95 -1.79 23.71
C LEU A 59 -0.08 -1.51 22.48
N LYS A 60 -0.66 -0.97 21.40
CA LYS A 60 0.12 -0.53 20.25
C LYS A 60 1.03 0.64 20.66
N ALA A 61 2.25 0.66 20.12
CA ALA A 61 3.23 1.68 20.44
C ALA A 61 2.71 3.09 20.08
N PRO A 62 2.93 4.09 20.97
CA PRO A 62 2.49 5.47 20.77
C PRO A 62 3.32 6.19 19.72
N GLY A 63 2.82 7.32 19.24
CA GLY A 63 3.54 8.21 18.32
C GLY A 63 4.53 9.12 19.05
N CYS A 64 4.75 10.31 18.49
CA CYS A 64 5.63 11.34 19.07
C CYS A 64 5.11 11.87 20.40
N ASP A 65 3.78 11.84 20.62
CA ASP A 65 3.12 12.28 21.85
C ASP A 65 3.34 11.36 23.06
N GLY A 66 3.81 10.12 22.84
CA GLY A 66 4.00 9.12 23.90
C GLY A 66 2.71 8.53 24.48
N LEU A 67 1.53 8.85 23.93
CA LEU A 67 0.24 8.41 24.45
C LEU A 67 -0.29 7.16 23.71
N PRO A 68 -0.37 5.98 24.36
CA PRO A 68 -0.85 4.76 23.72
C PRO A 68 -2.37 4.74 23.59
N ALA A 69 -2.92 3.89 22.71
CA ALA A 69 -4.36 3.73 22.52
C ALA A 69 -5.12 3.48 23.84
N ARG A 70 -4.53 2.71 24.77
CA ARG A 70 -5.11 2.44 26.09
C ARG A 70 -5.39 3.70 26.91
N PHE A 71 -4.57 4.76 26.77
CA PHE A 71 -4.82 6.03 27.44
C PHE A 71 -6.14 6.64 26.96
N TYR A 72 -6.34 6.70 25.65
CA TYR A 72 -7.55 7.24 25.04
C TYR A 72 -8.78 6.39 25.36
N GLN A 73 -8.66 5.07 25.24
CA GLN A 73 -9.76 4.13 25.52
C GLN A 73 -10.22 4.19 26.98
N ARG A 74 -9.28 4.30 27.94
CA ARG A 74 -9.61 4.38 29.37
C ARG A 74 -10.24 5.72 29.75
N ASN A 75 -9.83 6.80 29.10
CA ASN A 75 -10.30 8.16 29.39
C ASN A 75 -11.32 8.65 28.35
N TRP A 76 -11.95 7.75 27.58
CA TRP A 76 -12.77 8.11 26.44
C TRP A 76 -13.95 9.00 26.82
N SER A 77 -14.59 8.76 27.96
CA SER A 77 -15.71 9.59 28.43
C SER A 77 -15.36 11.07 28.58
N VAL A 78 -14.09 11.40 28.85
CA VAL A 78 -13.61 12.77 28.98
C VAL A 78 -13.12 13.31 27.63
N LEU A 79 -12.37 12.51 26.87
CA LEU A 79 -11.71 12.95 25.64
C LEU A 79 -12.62 12.93 24.40
N LYS A 80 -13.73 12.17 24.45
CA LYS A 80 -14.64 11.93 23.33
C LYS A 80 -15.14 13.21 22.65
N PRO A 81 -15.62 14.25 23.37
CA PRO A 81 -16.15 15.44 22.71
C PRO A 81 -15.09 16.15 21.85
N GLU A 82 -13.90 16.38 22.41
CA GLU A 82 -12.81 17.08 21.72
C GLU A 82 -12.27 16.28 20.52
N ILE A 83 -12.04 14.97 20.71
CA ILE A 83 -11.54 14.11 19.64
C ILE A 83 -12.56 13.97 18.51
N THR A 84 -13.85 13.87 18.84
CA THR A 84 -14.92 13.79 17.83
C THR A 84 -14.96 15.04 16.97
N VAL A 85 -14.92 16.23 17.59
CA VAL A 85 -14.88 17.51 16.88
C VAL A 85 -13.64 17.57 15.98
N ALA A 86 -12.45 17.27 16.49
CA ALA A 86 -11.21 17.32 15.71
C ALA A 86 -11.24 16.37 14.49
N VAL A 87 -11.75 15.14 14.67
CA VAL A 87 -11.85 14.16 13.58
C VAL A 87 -12.90 14.59 12.54
N GLN A 88 -14.05 15.11 12.96
CA GLN A 88 -15.08 15.61 12.05
C GLN A 88 -14.61 16.85 11.29
N GLU A 89 -13.91 17.77 11.95
CA GLU A 89 -13.33 18.95 11.33
C GLU A 89 -12.32 18.59 10.23
N PHE A 90 -11.47 17.58 10.48
CA PHE A 90 -10.60 17.03 9.44
C PHE A 90 -11.40 16.54 8.23
N PHE A 91 -12.48 15.77 8.43
CA PHE A 91 -13.28 15.25 7.31
C PHE A 91 -14.06 16.34 6.57
N ASN A 92 -14.40 17.44 7.23
CA ASN A 92 -15.09 18.58 6.62
C ASN A 92 -14.15 19.50 5.84
N THR A 93 -12.94 19.74 6.37
CA THR A 93 -12.03 20.76 5.85
C THR A 93 -10.83 20.19 5.08
N GLY A 94 -10.47 18.93 5.32
CA GLY A 94 -9.21 18.33 4.88
C GLY A 94 -7.98 18.79 5.67
N ASN A 95 -8.15 19.66 6.67
CA ASN A 95 -7.04 20.22 7.43
C ASN A 95 -6.76 19.37 8.67
N MET A 96 -5.51 18.93 8.81
CA MET A 96 -5.05 18.23 10.01
C MET A 96 -4.46 19.26 11.00
N PRO A 97 -4.82 19.21 12.29
CA PRO A 97 -4.20 20.07 13.29
C PRO A 97 -2.68 19.85 13.37
N GLU A 98 -1.94 20.91 13.69
CA GLU A 98 -0.48 20.82 13.82
C GLU A 98 -0.07 19.78 14.87
N GLY A 99 0.96 18.99 14.58
CA GLY A 99 1.46 17.94 15.46
C GLY A 99 0.66 16.63 15.41
N VAL A 100 -0.59 16.62 14.92
CA VAL A 100 -1.40 15.39 14.88
C VAL A 100 -0.84 14.37 13.89
N ASN A 101 -0.30 14.82 12.76
CA ASN A 101 0.34 13.95 11.76
C ASN A 101 1.86 13.79 11.96
N ASP A 102 2.41 14.24 13.09
CA ASP A 102 3.81 14.00 13.41
C ASP A 102 4.02 12.49 13.68
N THR A 103 5.03 11.92 13.03
CA THR A 103 5.24 10.48 13.01
C THR A 103 6.68 10.13 13.36
N ALA A 104 6.86 9.25 14.34
CA ALA A 104 8.18 8.74 14.70
C ALA A 104 8.53 7.51 13.86
N ILE A 105 9.69 7.50 13.20
CA ILE A 105 10.23 6.32 12.52
C ILE A 105 11.10 5.54 13.50
N VAL A 106 10.72 4.30 13.80
CA VAL A 106 11.54 3.36 14.57
C VAL A 106 12.13 2.29 13.66
N LEU A 107 13.34 1.84 13.96
CA LEU A 107 14.06 0.86 13.15
C LEU A 107 13.99 -0.52 13.80
N ILE A 108 13.36 -1.49 13.13
CA ILE A 108 13.30 -2.89 13.57
C ILE A 108 14.30 -3.71 12.74
N PRO A 109 15.25 -4.42 13.35
CA PRO A 109 16.17 -5.29 12.62
C PRO A 109 15.43 -6.35 11.78
N LYS A 110 15.79 -6.50 10.49
CA LYS A 110 15.31 -7.59 9.62
C LYS A 110 16.16 -8.85 9.74
N VAL A 111 17.44 -8.68 10.08
CA VAL A 111 18.44 -9.76 10.17
C VAL A 111 19.15 -9.74 11.52
N PRO A 112 19.72 -10.88 11.96
CA PRO A 112 20.63 -10.90 13.10
C PRO A 112 21.84 -9.98 12.85
N HIS A 113 22.19 -9.17 13.85
CA HIS A 113 23.35 -8.25 13.80
C HIS A 113 23.36 -7.29 12.58
N PRO A 114 22.35 -6.41 12.45
CA PRO A 114 22.27 -5.48 11.31
C PRO A 114 23.48 -4.54 11.28
N LYS A 115 24.07 -4.34 10.09
CA LYS A 115 25.27 -3.50 9.89
C LYS A 115 24.94 -2.22 9.13
N GLU A 116 23.92 -2.26 8.28
CA GLU A 116 23.53 -1.15 7.40
C GLU A 116 22.07 -0.74 7.63
N LEU A 117 21.70 0.48 7.27
CA LEU A 117 20.32 0.97 7.43
C LEU A 117 19.29 0.19 6.59
N LYS A 118 19.71 -0.47 5.51
CA LYS A 118 18.84 -1.33 4.70
C LYS A 118 18.43 -2.63 5.41
N ASP A 119 19.25 -3.05 6.38
CA ASP A 119 19.02 -4.23 7.24
C ASP A 119 17.93 -3.98 8.28
N PHE A 120 17.44 -2.74 8.38
CA PHE A 120 16.33 -2.36 9.24
C PHE A 120 15.05 -2.15 8.42
N ARG A 121 13.92 -2.46 9.06
CA ARG A 121 12.57 -2.14 8.61
C ARG A 121 12.12 -0.87 9.34
N PRO A 122 11.84 0.23 8.62
CA PRO A 122 11.27 1.42 9.24
C PRO A 122 9.80 1.15 9.60
N ILE A 123 9.42 1.39 10.85
CA ILE A 123 8.03 1.38 11.30
C ILE A 123 7.64 2.80 11.70
N SER A 124 6.55 3.28 11.13
CA SER A 124 5.95 4.58 11.40
C SER A 124 5.01 4.49 12.60
N LEU A 125 5.33 5.22 13.66
CA LEU A 125 4.51 5.35 14.85
C LEU A 125 3.74 6.68 14.78
N CYS A 126 2.49 6.61 14.32
CA CYS A 126 1.62 7.78 14.25
C CYS A 126 0.94 8.06 15.60
N ASN A 127 0.61 9.33 15.84
CA ASN A 127 -0.21 9.75 16.98
C ASN A 127 -1.63 9.18 16.90
N MET A 128 -2.27 9.04 18.06
CA MET A 128 -3.53 8.31 18.17
C MET A 128 -4.70 9.02 17.49
N VAL A 129 -4.78 10.35 17.56
CA VAL A 129 -5.84 11.12 16.88
C VAL A 129 -5.78 10.89 15.36
N TYR A 130 -4.58 10.94 14.77
CA TYR A 130 -4.39 10.58 13.37
C TYR A 130 -4.77 9.12 13.07
N LYS A 131 -4.40 8.17 13.95
CA LYS A 131 -4.79 6.76 13.77
C LYS A 131 -6.31 6.57 13.76
N ILE A 132 -7.06 7.36 14.51
CA ILE A 132 -8.53 7.32 14.48
C ILE A 132 -9.04 7.79 13.11
N VAL A 133 -8.55 8.93 12.59
CA VAL A 133 -8.89 9.42 11.24
C VAL A 133 -8.60 8.34 10.18
N SER A 134 -7.38 7.84 10.16
CA SER A 134 -6.93 6.80 9.24
C SER A 134 -7.79 5.53 9.35
N LYS A 135 -8.14 5.12 10.58
CA LYS A 135 -8.99 3.95 10.82
C LYS A 135 -10.44 4.16 10.38
N CYS A 136 -11.01 5.36 10.55
CA CYS A 136 -12.32 5.73 10.00
C CYS A 136 -12.34 5.56 8.47
N MET A 137 -11.31 6.07 7.78
CA MET A 137 -11.18 5.92 6.32
C MET A 137 -11.04 4.45 5.89
N VAL A 138 -10.31 3.65 6.65
CA VAL A 138 -10.23 2.20 6.37
C VAL A 138 -11.58 1.54 6.55
N ASN A 139 -12.30 1.84 7.62
CA ASN A 139 -13.57 1.17 7.94
C ASN A 139 -14.64 1.45 6.88
N ILE A 140 -14.65 2.64 6.29
CA ILE A 140 -15.60 3.01 5.22
C ILE A 140 -15.20 2.45 3.86
N LEU A 141 -13.89 2.32 3.58
CA LEU A 141 -13.37 1.79 2.32
C LEU A 141 -13.45 0.27 2.24
N ARG A 142 -13.18 -0.42 3.37
CA ARG A 142 -13.01 -1.87 3.42
C ARG A 142 -14.14 -2.69 2.79
N PRO A 143 -15.43 -2.33 2.93
CA PRO A 143 -16.52 -3.07 2.31
C PRO A 143 -16.47 -3.12 0.77
N PHE A 144 -15.85 -2.13 0.12
CA PHE A 144 -15.80 -2.02 -1.34
C PHE A 144 -14.59 -2.71 -1.97
N LEU A 145 -13.59 -3.10 -1.17
CA LEU A 145 -12.30 -3.57 -1.68
C LEU A 145 -12.40 -4.83 -2.54
N THR A 146 -13.32 -5.74 -2.22
CA THR A 146 -13.51 -6.99 -2.97
C THR A 146 -13.92 -6.74 -4.43
N GLU A 147 -14.68 -5.67 -4.68
CA GLU A 147 -15.13 -5.27 -6.02
C GLU A 147 -14.08 -4.41 -6.74
N LEU A 148 -13.39 -3.54 -6.00
CA LEU A 148 -12.43 -2.59 -6.58
C LEU A 148 -11.11 -3.27 -6.98
N ILE A 149 -10.56 -4.15 -6.13
CA ILE A 149 -9.23 -4.73 -6.30
C ILE A 149 -9.27 -6.07 -7.03
N SER A 150 -8.35 -6.28 -7.99
CA SER A 150 -8.21 -7.51 -8.77
C SER A 150 -8.22 -8.76 -7.90
N GLU A 151 -8.85 -9.84 -8.37
CA GLU A 151 -8.91 -11.15 -7.70
C GLU A 151 -7.52 -11.74 -7.43
N ASN A 152 -6.52 -11.37 -8.25
CA ASN A 152 -5.14 -11.81 -8.11
C ASN A 152 -4.39 -11.16 -6.93
N GLN A 153 -4.98 -10.18 -6.24
CA GLN A 153 -4.44 -9.60 -5.01
C GLN A 153 -5.13 -10.20 -3.79
N SER A 154 -4.38 -10.96 -2.99
CA SER A 154 -4.94 -11.67 -1.84
C SER A 154 -4.77 -10.92 -0.51
N ALA A 155 -3.83 -9.97 -0.41
CA ALA A 155 -3.54 -9.31 0.86
C ALA A 155 -4.59 -8.26 1.24
N PHE A 156 -4.94 -8.20 2.53
CA PHE A 156 -5.79 -7.17 3.14
C PHE A 156 -7.23 -7.06 2.61
N ILE A 157 -7.68 -7.96 1.74
CA ILE A 157 -9.06 -8.00 1.24
C ILE A 157 -9.91 -8.93 2.13
N PRO A 158 -11.08 -8.46 2.65
CA PRO A 158 -11.97 -9.32 3.41
C PRO A 158 -12.38 -10.57 2.64
N GLY A 159 -12.23 -11.74 3.27
CA GLY A 159 -12.62 -13.03 2.69
C GLY A 159 -11.55 -13.69 1.80
N ARG A 160 -10.45 -13.02 1.45
CA ARG A 160 -9.32 -13.63 0.75
C ARG A 160 -8.28 -14.11 1.76
N LEU A 161 -7.89 -15.38 1.71
CA LEU A 161 -6.93 -15.96 2.64
C LEU A 161 -5.55 -16.07 1.99
N ILE A 162 -4.49 -15.87 2.80
CA ILE A 162 -3.11 -16.08 2.32
C ILE A 162 -2.85 -17.53 1.89
N SER A 163 -3.58 -18.48 2.49
CA SER A 163 -3.53 -19.90 2.13
C SER A 163 -3.95 -20.14 0.69
N ASP A 164 -4.95 -19.41 0.19
CA ASP A 164 -5.48 -19.59 -1.17
C ASP A 164 -4.38 -19.26 -2.18
N ASN A 165 -3.71 -18.12 -1.98
CA ASN A 165 -2.61 -17.68 -2.83
C ASN A 165 -1.43 -18.66 -2.80
N SER A 166 -1.15 -19.21 -1.62
CA SER A 166 -0.08 -20.21 -1.42
C SER A 166 -0.40 -21.52 -2.13
N ILE A 167 -1.66 -21.99 -2.07
CA ILE A 167 -2.12 -23.20 -2.76
C ILE A 167 -2.04 -23.00 -4.27
N ILE A 168 -2.56 -21.90 -4.82
CA ILE A 168 -2.49 -21.62 -6.26
C ILE A 168 -1.04 -21.56 -6.73
N SER A 169 -0.18 -20.86 -5.99
CA SER A 169 1.25 -20.80 -6.29
C SER A 169 1.90 -22.18 -6.31
N PHE A 170 1.59 -23.03 -5.32
CA PHE A 170 2.11 -24.39 -5.22
C PHE A 170 1.66 -25.26 -6.39
N GLU A 171 0.38 -25.24 -6.74
CA GLU A 171 -0.18 -25.99 -7.88
C GLU A 171 0.44 -25.54 -9.21
N CYS A 172 0.62 -24.23 -9.42
CA CYS A 172 1.29 -23.70 -10.60
C CYS A 172 2.76 -24.16 -10.67
N ILE A 173 3.52 -24.05 -9.57
CA ILE A 173 4.93 -24.49 -9.53
C ILE A 173 5.04 -26.00 -9.73
N HIS A 174 4.19 -26.78 -9.06
CA HIS A 174 4.15 -28.22 -9.22
C HIS A 174 3.84 -28.62 -10.67
N HIS A 175 2.86 -27.96 -11.28
CA HIS A 175 2.54 -28.16 -12.69
C HIS A 175 3.76 -27.90 -13.58
N ILE A 176 4.43 -26.76 -13.42
CA ILE A 176 5.64 -26.39 -14.16
C ILE A 176 6.74 -27.45 -14.01
N GLN A 177 6.96 -27.95 -12.79
CA GLN A 177 7.97 -28.99 -12.51
C GLN A 177 7.61 -30.38 -13.06
N SER A 178 6.32 -30.68 -13.18
CA SER A 178 5.81 -31.98 -13.65
C SER A 178 5.71 -32.10 -15.18
N MET A 179 5.95 -31.00 -15.90
CA MET A 179 5.85 -30.98 -17.37
C MET A 179 6.91 -31.87 -18.04
N LYS A 180 6.50 -32.56 -19.10
CA LYS A 180 7.39 -33.38 -19.93
C LYS A 180 8.22 -32.48 -20.85
N GLU A 181 9.41 -32.94 -21.25
CA GLU A 181 10.36 -32.19 -22.11
C GLU A 181 9.75 -31.60 -23.39
N ASN A 182 8.73 -32.23 -23.98
CA ASN A 182 8.07 -31.76 -25.21
C ASN A 182 6.89 -30.81 -24.98
N SER A 183 6.63 -30.41 -23.73
CA SER A 183 5.56 -29.46 -23.38
C SER A 183 6.07 -28.02 -23.52
N PRO A 184 5.19 -27.03 -23.74
CA PRO A 184 5.60 -25.63 -23.71
C PRO A 184 6.28 -25.30 -22.39
N ALA A 185 7.49 -24.76 -22.44
CA ALA A 185 8.20 -24.35 -21.23
C ALA A 185 7.43 -23.20 -20.55
N LEU A 186 7.29 -23.27 -19.23
CA LEU A 186 6.59 -22.29 -18.41
C LEU A 186 7.55 -21.71 -17.37
N CYS A 187 7.27 -20.48 -16.94
CA CYS A 187 8.09 -19.73 -16.00
C CYS A 187 7.23 -19.28 -14.81
N ALA A 188 7.76 -19.45 -13.62
CA ALA A 188 7.33 -18.75 -12.42
C ALA A 188 8.44 -17.76 -12.04
N TYR A 189 8.11 -16.47 -12.02
CA TYR A 189 9.08 -15.41 -11.77
C TYR A 189 8.68 -14.62 -10.53
N LYS A 190 9.54 -14.63 -9.51
CA LYS A 190 9.33 -13.86 -8.30
C LYS A 190 9.84 -12.44 -8.50
N LEU A 191 8.99 -11.47 -8.19
CA LEU A 191 9.33 -10.06 -8.16
C LEU A 191 9.53 -9.60 -6.73
N ASP A 192 10.61 -8.84 -6.51
CA ASP A 192 10.88 -8.15 -5.25
C ASP A 192 10.80 -6.63 -5.46
N LEU A 193 9.79 -6.01 -4.84
CA LEU A 193 9.61 -4.55 -4.85
C LEU A 193 10.45 -3.92 -3.73
N SER A 194 11.57 -3.31 -4.11
CA SER A 194 12.49 -2.72 -3.16
C SER A 194 11.88 -1.54 -2.42
N LYS A 195 11.66 -1.68 -1.11
CA LYS A 195 11.05 -0.66 -0.25
C LYS A 195 9.70 -0.18 -0.78
N ALA A 196 8.84 -1.15 -1.13
CA ALA A 196 7.57 -0.93 -1.81
C ALA A 196 6.74 0.24 -1.22
N TYR A 197 6.57 0.29 0.10
CA TYR A 197 5.84 1.38 0.76
C TYR A 197 6.58 2.72 0.70
N ASP A 198 7.90 2.73 0.94
CA ASP A 198 8.67 3.98 1.06
C ASP A 198 8.84 4.71 -0.28
N ARG A 199 8.72 3.98 -1.40
CA ARG A 199 8.91 4.52 -2.75
C ARG A 199 7.63 4.97 -3.46
N VAL A 200 6.45 4.76 -2.87
CA VAL A 200 5.18 5.15 -3.51
C VAL A 200 5.17 6.64 -3.81
N ASP A 201 5.16 6.98 -5.10
CA ASP A 201 5.02 8.37 -5.54
C ASP A 201 3.60 8.89 -5.28
N TRP A 202 3.50 10.07 -4.66
CA TRP A 202 2.22 10.64 -4.25
C TRP A 202 1.41 11.19 -5.43
N ASP A 203 2.07 11.74 -6.45
CA ASP A 203 1.37 12.23 -7.64
C ASP A 203 0.80 11.04 -8.42
N PHE A 204 1.58 9.95 -8.55
CA PHE A 204 1.06 8.72 -9.13
C PHE A 204 -0.14 8.19 -8.35
N LEU A 205 -0.05 8.11 -7.02
CA LEU A 205 -1.15 7.66 -6.18
C LEU A 205 -2.43 8.49 -6.39
N GLU A 206 -2.30 9.83 -6.38
CA GLU A 206 -3.43 10.73 -6.61
C GLU A 206 -4.06 10.52 -7.99
N MET A 207 -3.25 10.53 -9.05
CA MET A 207 -3.72 10.29 -10.41
C MET A 207 -4.38 8.92 -10.56
N ALA A 208 -3.80 7.88 -9.94
CA ALA A 208 -4.35 6.55 -10.02
C ALA A 208 -5.71 6.47 -9.31
N LEU A 209 -5.86 7.06 -8.12
CA LEU A 209 -7.16 7.17 -7.44
C LEU A 209 -8.21 7.92 -8.29
N MET A 210 -7.81 9.00 -8.98
CA MET A 210 -8.68 9.67 -9.94
C MET A 210 -9.12 8.73 -11.07
N ARG A 211 -8.19 7.93 -11.63
CA ARG A 211 -8.49 6.95 -12.69
C ARG A 211 -9.40 5.82 -12.23
N TRP A 212 -9.34 5.41 -10.96
CA TRP A 212 -10.28 4.44 -10.39
C TRP A 212 -11.71 4.99 -10.27
N GLY A 213 -11.87 6.31 -10.28
CA GLY A 213 -13.17 6.99 -10.19
C GLY A 213 -13.50 7.53 -8.79
N PHE A 214 -12.53 7.61 -7.87
CA PHE A 214 -12.78 8.22 -6.57
C PHE A 214 -13.10 9.72 -6.71
N SER A 215 -14.02 10.20 -5.88
CA SER A 215 -14.39 11.61 -5.85
C SER A 215 -13.23 12.47 -5.37
N GLN A 216 -13.18 13.72 -5.85
CA GLN A 216 -12.15 14.67 -5.42
C GLN A 216 -12.15 14.86 -3.89
N THR A 217 -13.32 14.85 -3.25
CA THR A 217 -13.44 14.94 -1.79
C THR A 217 -12.73 13.79 -1.08
N TRP A 218 -12.91 12.55 -1.54
CA TRP A 218 -12.20 11.39 -0.98
C TRP A 218 -10.70 11.49 -1.21
N ILE A 219 -10.31 11.81 -2.44
CA ILE A 219 -8.90 11.94 -2.84
C ILE A 219 -8.21 13.02 -2.00
N SER A 220 -8.80 14.20 -1.84
CA SER A 220 -8.24 15.27 -1.03
C SER A 220 -8.07 14.87 0.45
N ARG A 221 -8.98 14.06 1.02
CA ARG A 221 -8.82 13.51 2.39
C ARG A 221 -7.65 12.51 2.47
N VAL A 222 -7.50 11.64 1.46
CA VAL A 222 -6.37 10.71 1.36
C VAL A 222 -5.06 11.48 1.24
N MET A 223 -5.01 12.46 0.34
CA MET A 223 -3.83 13.28 0.10
C MET A 223 -3.46 14.08 1.34
N ALA A 224 -4.42 14.70 2.04
CA ALA A 224 -4.17 15.36 3.31
C ALA A 224 -3.54 14.42 4.36
N CYS A 225 -3.90 13.13 4.38
CA CYS A 225 -3.30 12.16 5.29
C CYS A 225 -1.84 11.83 4.93
N VAL A 226 -1.52 11.69 3.64
CA VAL A 226 -0.17 11.25 3.22
C VAL A 226 0.80 12.43 3.09
N THR A 227 0.35 13.61 2.63
CA THR A 227 1.24 14.73 2.32
C THR A 227 1.56 15.65 3.50
N SER A 228 0.67 15.74 4.50
CA SER A 228 0.87 16.64 5.66
C SER A 228 1.77 16.09 6.77
N VAL A 229 2.34 14.89 6.57
CA VAL A 229 3.14 14.19 7.58
C VAL A 229 4.49 14.87 7.80
N LYS A 230 4.94 14.88 9.05
CA LYS A 230 6.34 15.20 9.41
C LYS A 230 6.96 14.00 10.09
N TYR A 231 8.12 13.57 9.62
CA TYR A 231 8.85 12.43 10.18
C TYR A 231 9.98 12.87 11.09
N SER A 232 10.13 12.18 12.22
CA SER A 232 11.33 12.21 13.05
C SER A 232 11.85 10.79 13.25
N VAL A 233 13.13 10.56 13.00
CA VAL A 233 13.75 9.25 13.26
C VAL A 233 13.99 9.11 14.77
N LYS A 234 13.54 8.02 15.37
CA LYS A 234 13.83 7.69 16.77
C LYS A 234 15.12 6.87 16.83
N PHE A 235 16.19 7.50 17.33
CA PHE A 235 17.51 6.89 17.45
C PHE A 235 17.92 6.88 18.94
N ASN A 236 18.25 5.69 19.47
CA ASN A 236 18.61 5.48 20.87
C ASN A 236 17.65 6.14 21.89
N GLY A 237 16.34 6.06 21.62
CA GLY A 237 15.30 6.61 22.49
C GLY A 237 14.99 8.09 22.26
N LYS A 238 15.82 8.83 21.52
CA LYS A 238 15.62 10.25 21.21
C LYS A 238 15.05 10.45 19.80
N LEU A 239 14.14 11.41 19.65
CA LEU A 239 13.69 11.87 18.33
C LEU A 239 14.73 12.84 17.74
N LEU A 240 15.16 12.55 16.51
CA LEU A 240 16.00 13.44 15.72
C LEU A 240 15.16 14.55 15.08
N GLU A 241 15.85 15.52 14.47
CA GLU A 241 15.23 16.64 13.74
C GLU A 241 14.18 16.14 12.73
N SER A 242 13.03 16.80 12.73
CA SER A 242 11.92 16.48 11.85
C SER A 242 12.21 16.85 10.39
N PHE A 243 11.63 16.11 9.46
CA PHE A 243 11.66 16.43 8.04
C PHE A 243 10.33 16.09 7.36
N SER A 244 10.02 16.80 6.29
CA SER A 244 8.84 16.54 5.47
C SER A 244 9.22 15.62 4.30
N PRO A 245 8.56 14.46 4.15
CA PRO A 245 8.74 13.62 2.97
C PRO A 245 8.00 14.23 1.75
N SER A 246 8.30 13.71 0.57
CA SER A 246 7.60 14.03 -0.68
C SER A 246 7.14 12.78 -1.44
N ARG A 247 7.34 11.59 -0.86
CA ARG A 247 6.79 10.31 -1.31
C ARG A 247 6.73 9.32 -0.14
N GLY A 248 6.11 8.17 -0.40
CA GLY A 248 6.08 7.01 0.48
C GLY A 248 4.82 6.93 1.35
N LEU A 249 4.50 5.72 1.78
CA LEU A 249 3.41 5.39 2.69
C LEU A 249 3.96 4.92 4.03
N ARG A 250 3.21 5.18 5.11
CA ARG A 250 3.64 4.88 6.49
C ARG A 250 3.48 3.41 6.81
N GLN A 251 4.58 2.74 7.11
CA GLN A 251 4.53 1.35 7.55
C GLN A 251 4.13 1.25 9.03
N GLY A 252 2.84 1.04 9.31
CA GLY A 252 2.27 1.07 10.67
C GLY A 252 1.03 1.95 10.81
N ASP A 253 0.74 2.73 9.76
CA ASP A 253 -0.51 3.48 9.59
C ASP A 253 -1.64 2.55 9.13
N PRO A 254 -2.84 2.59 9.75
CA PRO A 254 -3.97 1.77 9.33
C PRO A 254 -4.35 1.88 7.84
N LEU A 255 -4.28 3.07 7.26
CA LEU A 255 -4.72 3.36 5.89
C LEU A 255 -3.71 2.96 4.82
N SER A 256 -2.42 3.09 5.12
CA SER A 256 -1.33 2.89 4.17
C SER A 256 -1.36 1.52 3.45
N PRO A 257 -1.62 0.36 4.11
CA PRO A 257 -1.77 -0.92 3.42
C PRO A 257 -2.85 -0.93 2.34
N PHE A 258 -3.97 -0.24 2.56
CA PHE A 258 -5.10 -0.21 1.63
C PHE A 258 -4.85 0.71 0.44
N LEU A 259 -4.15 1.83 0.65
CA LEU A 259 -3.69 2.67 -0.45
C LEU A 259 -2.69 1.94 -1.34
N PHE A 260 -1.82 1.12 -0.72
CA PHE A 260 -0.88 0.29 -1.46
C PHE A 260 -1.58 -0.76 -2.35
N LEU A 261 -2.80 -1.19 -2.02
CA LEU A 261 -3.55 -2.11 -2.88
C LEU A 261 -3.85 -1.49 -4.24
N PHE A 262 -4.33 -0.25 -4.29
CA PHE A 262 -4.56 0.45 -5.56
C PHE A 262 -3.26 0.64 -6.33
N PHE A 263 -2.19 1.00 -5.62
CA PHE A 263 -0.86 1.09 -6.22
C PHE A 263 -0.44 -0.24 -6.88
N ALA A 264 -0.56 -1.36 -6.17
CA ALA A 264 -0.23 -2.69 -6.69
C ALA A 264 -1.19 -3.17 -7.80
N ASP A 265 -2.47 -2.80 -7.72
CA ASP A 265 -3.49 -3.16 -8.71
C ASP A 265 -3.22 -2.50 -10.08
N ALA A 266 -2.46 -1.40 -10.12
CA ALA A 266 -1.98 -0.83 -11.37
C ALA A 266 -1.06 -1.80 -12.16
N LEU A 267 -0.27 -2.63 -11.47
CA LEU A 267 0.51 -3.69 -12.10
C LEU A 267 -0.42 -4.78 -12.67
N SER A 268 -1.45 -5.19 -11.91
CA SER A 268 -2.46 -6.13 -12.38
C SER A 268 -3.17 -5.64 -13.65
N ALA A 269 -3.51 -4.34 -13.69
CA ALA A 269 -4.15 -3.70 -14.83
C ALA A 269 -3.25 -3.73 -16.07
N LEU A 270 -1.96 -3.43 -15.89
CA LEU A 270 -0.96 -3.46 -16.96
C LEU A 270 -0.76 -4.89 -17.51
N ILE A 271 -0.65 -5.90 -16.63
CA ILE A 271 -0.54 -7.31 -17.02
C ILE A 271 -1.79 -7.74 -17.80
N SER A 272 -2.97 -7.40 -17.29
CA SER A 272 -4.24 -7.73 -17.92
C SER A 272 -4.39 -7.09 -19.30
N LYS A 273 -3.88 -5.87 -19.50
CA LYS A 273 -3.81 -5.25 -20.83
C LYS A 273 -2.90 -6.05 -21.76
N SER A 274 -1.70 -6.39 -21.31
CA SER A 274 -0.73 -7.12 -22.12
C SER A 274 -1.23 -8.52 -22.52
N MET A 275 -1.99 -9.18 -21.66
CA MET A 275 -2.66 -10.45 -22.01
C MET A 275 -3.71 -10.30 -23.11
N ARG A 276 -4.43 -9.16 -23.15
CA ARG A 276 -5.47 -8.90 -24.16
C ARG A 276 -4.91 -8.42 -25.49
N GLU A 277 -3.84 -7.61 -25.46
CA GLU A 277 -3.39 -6.83 -26.62
C GLU A 277 -2.03 -7.29 -27.17
N ASP A 278 -1.11 -7.72 -26.31
CA ASP A 278 0.28 -8.01 -26.71
C ASP A 278 0.57 -9.52 -26.80
N GLY A 279 -0.40 -10.37 -26.43
CA GLY A 279 -0.29 -11.82 -26.49
C GLY A 279 0.45 -12.46 -25.32
N LEU A 280 0.57 -11.77 -24.17
CA LEU A 280 1.10 -12.38 -22.95
C LEU A 280 0.17 -13.52 -22.48
N GLN A 281 0.70 -14.72 -22.31
CA GLN A 281 -0.06 -15.86 -21.80
C GLN A 281 0.44 -16.27 -20.41
N GLY A 282 -0.52 -16.50 -19.51
CA GLY A 282 -0.29 -17.05 -18.17
C GLY A 282 -0.19 -18.57 -18.16
N VAL A 283 -0.25 -19.16 -16.97
CA VAL A 283 -0.21 -20.60 -16.75
C VAL A 283 -1.60 -21.16 -16.54
N LYS A 284 -1.91 -22.26 -17.23
CA LYS A 284 -3.16 -23.02 -17.07
C LYS A 284 -2.84 -24.48 -16.74
N ILE A 285 -3.11 -24.86 -15.50
CA ILE A 285 -2.70 -26.18 -14.97
C ILE A 285 -3.49 -27.36 -15.54
N CYS A 286 -4.74 -27.14 -15.98
CA CYS A 286 -5.57 -28.16 -16.60
C CYS A 286 -6.67 -27.57 -17.50
N ARG A 287 -7.34 -28.43 -18.28
CA ARG A 287 -8.46 -28.01 -19.14
C ARG A 287 -9.62 -27.51 -18.27
N GLY A 288 -10.04 -26.27 -18.49
CA GLY A 288 -11.11 -25.63 -17.72
C GLY A 288 -10.65 -24.84 -16.49
N ALA A 289 -9.37 -24.97 -16.08
CA ALA A 289 -8.82 -24.11 -15.03
C ALA A 289 -8.75 -22.64 -15.49
N PRO A 290 -8.82 -21.68 -14.54
CA PRO A 290 -8.47 -20.30 -14.83
C PRO A 290 -7.01 -20.21 -15.28
N GLU A 291 -6.74 -19.22 -16.12
CA GLU A 291 -5.37 -18.87 -16.51
C GLU A 291 -4.80 -17.89 -15.47
N ILE A 292 -3.68 -18.27 -14.87
CA ILE A 292 -3.03 -17.50 -13.81
C ILE A 292 -1.80 -16.80 -14.41
N SER A 293 -1.81 -15.47 -14.47
CA SER A 293 -0.68 -14.67 -14.94
C SER A 293 0.14 -14.03 -13.82
N HIS A 294 -0.51 -13.74 -12.70
CA HIS A 294 0.13 -13.16 -11.54
C HIS A 294 -0.63 -13.45 -10.26
N LEU A 295 0.10 -13.42 -9.15
CA LEU A 295 -0.40 -13.56 -7.80
C LEU A 295 0.31 -12.52 -6.94
N LEU A 296 -0.47 -11.59 -6.37
CA LEU A 296 0.03 -10.51 -5.52
C LEU A 296 -0.37 -10.75 -4.06
N PHE A 297 0.55 -10.46 -3.16
CA PHE A 297 0.30 -10.39 -1.73
C PHE A 297 1.03 -9.18 -1.17
N ALA A 298 0.33 -8.03 -1.19
CA ALA A 298 0.95 -6.74 -0.88
C ALA A 298 2.19 -6.51 -1.78
N ASP A 299 3.39 -6.42 -1.20
CA ASP A 299 4.66 -6.20 -1.88
C ASP A 299 5.28 -7.47 -2.49
N ASP A 300 4.87 -8.67 -2.05
CA ASP A 300 5.29 -9.92 -2.67
C ASP A 300 4.47 -10.20 -3.94
N SER A 301 5.16 -10.43 -5.06
CA SER A 301 4.50 -10.68 -6.34
C SER A 301 5.13 -11.87 -7.08
N LEU A 302 4.29 -12.77 -7.58
CA LEU A 302 4.69 -13.89 -8.45
C LEU A 302 4.04 -13.70 -9.81
N LEU A 303 4.83 -13.80 -10.87
CA LEU A 303 4.35 -13.83 -12.25
C LEU A 303 4.46 -15.24 -12.83
N PHE A 304 3.51 -15.59 -13.68
CA PHE A 304 3.42 -16.87 -14.36
C PHE A 304 3.22 -16.61 -15.84
N PHE A 305 4.10 -17.15 -16.68
CA PHE A 305 4.03 -16.95 -18.13
C PHE A 305 4.79 -18.04 -18.89
N HIS A 306 4.62 -18.12 -20.21
CA HIS A 306 5.38 -19.05 -21.05
C HIS A 306 6.86 -18.66 -21.09
N ALA A 307 7.77 -19.63 -20.89
CA ALA A 307 9.21 -19.41 -20.90
C ALA A 307 9.78 -19.31 -22.34
N THR A 308 9.28 -18.33 -23.11
CA THR A 308 9.82 -17.98 -24.43
C THR A 308 10.46 -16.61 -24.39
N GLU A 309 11.38 -16.34 -25.32
CA GLU A 309 12.05 -15.04 -25.44
C GLU A 309 11.02 -13.90 -25.62
N GLN A 310 10.00 -14.12 -26.44
CA GLN A 310 8.92 -13.15 -26.66
C GLN A 310 8.22 -12.76 -25.35
N HIS A 311 7.81 -13.74 -24.54
CA HIS A 311 7.14 -13.47 -23.26
C HIS A 311 8.09 -12.80 -22.25
N ALA A 312 9.36 -13.21 -22.22
CA ALA A 312 10.36 -12.57 -21.37
C ALA A 312 10.57 -11.09 -21.74
N VAL A 313 10.59 -10.76 -23.04
CA VAL A 313 10.67 -9.38 -23.53
C VAL A 313 9.42 -8.58 -23.14
N LEU A 314 8.22 -9.15 -23.30
CA LEU A 314 6.97 -8.52 -22.90
C LEU A 314 6.94 -8.23 -21.39
N VAL A 315 7.25 -9.22 -20.56
CA VAL A 315 7.29 -9.07 -19.10
C VAL A 315 8.32 -8.02 -18.70
N LYS A 316 9.52 -8.04 -19.29
CA LYS A 316 10.55 -7.03 -19.01
C LYS A 316 10.09 -5.62 -19.40
N GLY A 317 9.49 -5.46 -20.58
CA GLY A 317 8.92 -4.18 -21.02
C GLY A 317 7.85 -3.66 -20.07
N LEU A 318 6.92 -4.54 -19.69
CA LEU A 318 5.86 -4.24 -18.72
C LEU A 318 6.40 -3.78 -17.37
N LEU A 319 7.40 -4.49 -16.82
CA LEU A 319 8.02 -4.13 -15.55
C LEU A 319 8.76 -2.78 -15.64
N ASN A 320 9.42 -2.49 -16.77
CA ASN A 320 10.06 -1.19 -16.99
C ASN A 320 9.04 -0.05 -17.10
N THR A 321 7.91 -0.27 -17.77
CA THR A 321 6.81 0.69 -17.83
C THR A 321 6.23 0.92 -16.44
N PHE A 322 5.98 -0.14 -15.67
CA PHE A 322 5.50 -0.03 -14.28
C PHE A 322 6.49 0.73 -13.40
N ALA A 323 7.79 0.41 -13.45
CA ALA A 323 8.82 1.10 -12.69
C ALA A 323 8.90 2.60 -13.02
N SER A 324 8.93 2.95 -14.31
CA SER A 324 8.97 4.35 -14.77
C SER A 324 7.71 5.14 -14.42
N ALA A 325 6.55 4.48 -14.47
CA ALA A 325 5.27 5.13 -14.20
C ALA A 325 5.00 5.33 -12.71
N THR A 326 5.67 4.56 -11.84
CA THR A 326 5.39 4.56 -10.40
C THR A 326 6.57 4.96 -9.53
N CYS A 327 7.74 5.14 -10.14
CA CYS A 327 9.03 5.35 -9.48
C CYS A 327 9.45 4.22 -8.53
N GLN A 328 8.87 3.02 -8.70
CA GLN A 328 9.28 1.83 -7.96
C GLN A 328 10.58 1.26 -8.50
N LEU A 329 11.34 0.65 -7.59
CA LEU A 329 12.52 -0.11 -7.94
C LEU A 329 12.20 -1.60 -7.85
N ILE A 330 12.24 -2.27 -9.00
CA ILE A 330 12.00 -3.71 -9.12
C ILE A 330 13.36 -4.40 -9.12
N ASN A 331 13.63 -5.21 -8.11
CA ASN A 331 14.82 -6.06 -8.12
C ASN A 331 14.48 -7.36 -8.85
N PRO A 332 15.24 -7.75 -9.89
CA PRO A 332 15.22 -9.12 -10.37
C PRO A 332 15.89 -9.98 -9.29
N SER A 333 15.08 -10.69 -8.50
CA SER A 333 15.56 -11.60 -7.45
C SER A 333 15.71 -13.03 -7.94
#